data_AF-A0A847W8A0-F1
#
_entry.id   AF-A0A847W8A0-F1
#
_cell.length_a   1.000
_cell.length_b   1.000
_cell.length_c   1.000
_cell.angle_alpha   90.00
_cell.angle_beta   90.00
_cell.angle_gamma   90.00
#
_symmetry.space_group_name_H-M   'P 1'
#
loop_
_entity.id
_entity.type
_entity.pdbx_description
1 polymer ?
#
loop_
_entity_poly.entity_id
_entity_poly.type
_entity_poly.pdbx_seq_one_letter_code
_entity_poly.pdbx_strand_id
1 'polypeptide(L)' 'MGALPKNKITRIEQGKRRAGNKPSLKKDPKRAPIPAHKQGLVASILKKLALN' A
#
# COMPACT_ATOMS: atom_id res chain seq x y z
N MET A 1 17.65 8.75 18.23
CA MET A 1 17.78 9.56 17.00
C MET A 1 19.19 9.35 16.46
N GLY A 2 19.34 8.69 15.30
CA GLY A 2 20.63 8.23 14.78
C GLY A 2 21.46 9.35 14.12
N ALA A 3 22.75 9.09 13.93
CA ALA A 3 23.69 10.02 13.31
C ALA A 3 23.24 10.46 11.91
N LEU A 4 23.54 11.73 11.58
CA LEU A 4 23.26 12.31 10.28
C LEU A 4 24.16 11.68 9.20
N PRO A 5 23.62 11.44 7.99
CA PRO A 5 24.43 10.87 6.91
C PRO A 5 25.48 11.88 6.44
N LYS A 6 26.72 11.40 6.27
CA LYS A 6 27.84 12.22 5.75
C LYS A 6 27.59 12.72 4.33
N ASN A 7 26.94 11.91 3.49
CA ASN A 7 26.65 12.20 2.08
C ASN A 7 25.17 11.92 1.73
N LYS A 8 24.65 12.63 0.73
CA LYS A 8 23.31 12.38 0.18
C LYS A 8 23.29 11.01 -0.51
N ILE A 9 22.30 10.18 -0.16
CA ILE A 9 22.07 8.89 -0.82
C ILE A 9 21.65 9.14 -2.27
N THR A 10 22.25 8.39 -3.21
CA THR A 10 21.90 8.51 -4.63
C THR A 10 20.48 7.99 -4.91
N ARG A 11 19.84 8.48 -5.98
CA ARG A 11 18.49 8.03 -6.37
C ARG A 11 18.44 6.50 -6.57
N ILE A 12 19.51 5.93 -7.12
CA ILE A 12 19.63 4.48 -7.39
C ILE A 12 19.66 3.69 -6.08
N GLU A 13 20.50 4.07 -5.13
CA GLU A 13 20.59 3.40 -3.83
C GLU A 13 19.31 3.53 -3.02
N GLN A 14 18.67 4.70 -3.07
CA GLN A 14 17.36 4.89 -2.44
C GLN A 14 16.30 3.98 -3.04
N GLY A 15 16.31 3.80 -4.37
CA GLY A 15 15.44 2.86 -5.08
C GLY A 15 15.64 1.41 -4.62
N LYS A 16 16.90 0.96 -4.50
CA LYS A 16 17.25 -0.39 -4.00
C LYS A 16 16.74 -0.62 -2.58
N ARG A 17 16.93 0.35 -1.68
CA ARG A 17 16.44 0.28 -0.29
C ARG A 17 14.91 0.22 -0.21
N ARG A 18 14.22 1.02 -1.03
CA ARG A 18 12.74 1.00 -1.11
C ARG A 18 12.20 -0.29 -1.71
N ALA A 19 12.90 -0.88 -2.66
CA ALA A 19 12.50 -2.14 -3.28
C ALA A 19 12.58 -3.32 -2.29
N GLY A 20 13.64 -3.37 -1.47
CA GLY A 20 13.82 -4.38 -0.44
C GLY A 20 12.89 -4.23 0.78
N ASN A 21 12.45 -3.00 1.09
CA ASN A 21 11.54 -2.72 2.20
C ASN A 21 10.07 -2.64 1.76
N LYS A 22 9.60 -3.62 0.98
CA LYS A 22 8.17 -3.75 0.67
C LYS A 22 7.58 -4.87 1.54
N PRO A 23 6.48 -4.62 2.28
CA PRO A 23 5.81 -5.69 2.99
C PRO A 23 5.30 -6.72 1.97
N SER A 24 5.43 -8.01 2.29
CA SER A 24 5.00 -9.12 1.44
C SER A 24 3.48 -9.32 1.47
N LEU A 25 2.73 -8.24 1.20
CA LEU A 25 1.27 -8.26 1.16
C LEU A 25 0.79 -8.99 -0.09
N LYS A 26 0.45 -10.28 0.07
CA LYS A 26 -0.22 -11.05 -0.98
C LYS A 26 -1.72 -10.75 -0.95
N LYS A 27 -2.31 -10.50 -2.12
CA LYS A 27 -3.78 -10.46 -2.25
C LYS A 27 -4.30 -11.88 -2.11
N ASP A 28 -5.37 -12.06 -1.34
CA ASP A 28 -6.03 -13.36 -1.20
C ASP A 28 -6.63 -13.78 -2.56
N PRO A 29 -6.21 -14.93 -3.14
CA PRO A 29 -6.75 -15.42 -4.41
C PRO A 29 -8.22 -15.83 -4.33
N LYS A 30 -8.77 -16.06 -3.12
CA LYS A 30 -10.18 -16.42 -2.90
C LYS A 30 -11.11 -15.21 -2.82
N ARG A 31 -10.59 -13.99 -2.95
CA ARG A 31 -11.41 -12.78 -2.91
C ARG A 31 -12.09 -12.54 -4.26
N ALA A 32 -13.41 -12.70 -4.30
CA ALA A 32 -14.20 -12.28 -5.44
C ALA A 32 -14.09 -10.75 -5.64
N PRO A 33 -13.73 -10.25 -6.84
CA PRO A 33 -13.72 -8.82 -7.10
C PRO A 33 -15.15 -8.28 -7.06
N ILE A 34 -15.32 -7.07 -6.53
CA ILE A 34 -16.61 -6.37 -6.55
C ILE A 34 -16.89 -5.96 -8.00
N PRO A 35 -18.03 -6.35 -8.60
CA PRO A 35 -18.41 -5.93 -9.95
C PRO A 35 -18.43 -4.40 -10.06
N ALA A 36 -17.99 -3.86 -11.20
CA ALA A 36 -17.83 -2.41 -11.40
C ALA A 36 -19.09 -1.60 -11.06
N HIS A 37 -20.27 -2.07 -11.50
CA HIS A 37 -21.55 -1.42 -11.25
C HIS A 37 -22.01 -1.44 -9.77
N LYS A 38 -21.36 -2.23 -8.89
CA LYS A 38 -21.68 -2.31 -7.46
C LYS A 38 -20.69 -1.57 -6.56
N GLN A 39 -19.62 -1.01 -7.12
CA GLN A 39 -18.56 -0.38 -6.32
C GLN A 39 -19.06 0.81 -5.50
N GLY A 40 -19.95 1.65 -6.05
CA GLY A 40 -20.53 2.79 -5.34
C GLY A 40 -21.38 2.38 -4.13
N LEU A 41 -22.20 1.33 -4.29
CA LEU A 41 -23.00 0.78 -3.20
C LEU A 41 -22.11 0.24 -2.08
N VAL A 42 -21.12 -0.59 -2.41
CA VAL A 42 -20.19 -1.15 -1.41
C VAL A 42 -19.41 -0.04 -0.70
N ALA A 43 -18.93 0.97 -1.43
CA ALA A 43 -18.24 2.13 -0.84
C ALA A 43 -19.13 2.89 0.16
N SER A 44 -20.41 3.09 -0.17
CA SER A 44 -21.35 3.76 0.73
C SER A 44 -21.60 2.98 2.02
N ILE A 45 -21.68 1.64 1.93
CA ILE A 45 -21.87 0.75 3.08
C ILE A 45 -20.63 0.79 3.98
N LEU A 46 -19.43 0.65 3.40
CA LEU A 46 -18.17 0.69 4.15
C LEU A 46 -17.97 2.02 4.88
N LYS A 47 -18.33 3.14 4.24
CA LYS A 47 -18.29 4.47 4.85
C LYS A 47 -19.25 4.58 6.05
N LYS A 48 -20.47 4.05 5.94
CA LYS A 48 -21.44 4.05 7.05
C LYS A 48 -20.98 3.20 8.23
N LEU A 49 -20.24 2.13 7.96
CA LEU A 49 -19.74 1.22 8.98
C LEU A 49 -18.38 1.66 9.59
N ALA A 50 -17.83 2.81 9.15
CA ALA A 50 -16.51 3.29 9.56
C ALA A 50 -15.38 2.26 9.34
N LEU A 51 -15.53 1.39 8.33
CA LEU A 51 -14.56 0.34 7.98
C LEU A 51 -13.55 0.80 6.93
N ASN A 52 -13.61 2.06 6.50
CA ASN A 52 -12.79 2.63 5.43
C ASN A 52 -12.53 4.12 5.63
#